data_AF-A0A6J8CHN8-F1
#
_entry.id   AF-A0A6J8CHN8-F1
#
_cell.length_a   1.000
_cell.length_b   1.000
_cell.length_c   1.000
_cell.angle_alpha   90.00
_cell.angle_beta   90.00
_cell.angle_gamma   90.00
#
_symmetry.space_group_name_H-M   'P 1'
#
loop_
_entity.id
_entity.type
_entity.pdbx_description
1 polymer ?
#
loop_
_entity_poly.entity_id
_entity_poly.type
_entity_poly.pdbx_seq_one_letter_code
_entity_poly.pdbx_strand_id
1 'polypeptide(L)'
;MKSKDETADSECTSSTTVLTLGIPVKRRLGFLSGVSIIVGIIIGSGIFVSPKGVLQNTGSVAFCLIIWCGCGLISLMGALVYAELGLIIPKSGSDVGYLLAAFGTFPAFMFTWAQFLVFPGGQVVKSLTVAEYISKAVFDECGPNEETKKIIAAFVLLSAGITNCISVRLVARTQILFTTLKLAGLIIIIIGGIISLAKGKNLVLDSWEENSVDNPTTIVSAVYSGLWAFDGW
;
A
#
# COMPACT_ATOMS: atom_id res chain seq x y z
N MET A 1 67.40 -41.53 21.53
CA MET A 1 67.74 -42.76 20.80
C MET A 1 66.52 -43.14 19.97
N LYS A 2 66.62 -43.01 18.62
CA LYS A 2 65.59 -43.15 17.54
C LYS A 2 64.44 -42.11 17.57
N SER A 3 64.17 -41.20 16.61
CA SER A 3 64.33 -41.13 15.13
C SER A 3 63.56 -42.27 14.43
N LYS A 4 62.60 -42.08 13.50
CA LYS A 4 62.40 -41.03 12.47
C LYS A 4 61.05 -41.23 11.71
N ASP A 5 60.63 -40.17 10.98
CA ASP A 5 59.83 -40.11 9.72
C ASP A 5 58.35 -40.60 9.79
N GLU A 6 57.32 -39.87 9.33
CA GLU A 6 57.08 -39.32 7.98
C GLU A 6 56.17 -38.07 7.97
N THR A 7 56.44 -37.20 6.99
CA THR A 7 55.72 -35.99 6.55
C THR A 7 54.62 -36.28 5.53
N ALA A 8 53.74 -35.27 5.31
CA ALA A 8 52.79 -35.10 4.18
C ALA A 8 51.46 -35.87 4.36
N ASP A 9 50.26 -35.34 4.12
CA ASP A 9 49.84 -34.31 3.17
C ASP A 9 48.52 -33.66 3.59
N SER A 10 48.31 -32.48 3.00
CA SER A 10 47.05 -31.78 2.72
C SER A 10 45.73 -32.48 3.06
N GLU A 11 44.89 -31.81 3.87
CA GLU A 11 43.61 -31.31 3.38
C GLU A 11 43.01 -30.35 4.41
N CYS A 12 43.23 -29.06 4.16
CA CYS A 12 42.38 -28.01 4.70
C CYS A 12 41.03 -28.11 3.97
N THR A 13 40.17 -29.04 4.39
CA THR A 13 38.77 -29.03 3.98
C THR A 13 38.12 -27.84 4.67
N SER A 14 38.22 -26.69 4.00
CA SER A 14 37.42 -25.51 4.25
C SER A 14 35.96 -25.91 4.21
N SER A 15 35.43 -26.31 5.37
CA SER A 15 34.00 -26.33 5.60
C SER A 15 33.56 -24.88 5.57
N THR A 16 33.19 -24.41 4.38
CA THR A 16 32.37 -23.21 4.20
C THR A 16 31.03 -23.50 4.85
N THR A 17 31.00 -23.36 6.18
CA THR A 17 29.78 -23.19 6.95
C THR A 17 29.19 -21.87 6.50
N VAL A 18 28.35 -21.94 5.47
CA VAL A 18 27.46 -20.84 5.11
C VAL A 18 26.59 -20.63 6.35
N LEU A 19 26.97 -19.67 7.19
CA LEU A 19 26.19 -19.17 8.30
C LEU A 19 24.93 -18.52 7.71
N THR A 20 23.93 -19.33 7.34
CA THR A 20 22.55 -18.87 7.29
C THR A 20 22.12 -18.56 8.71
N LEU A 21 22.50 -17.37 9.17
CA LEU A 21 22.08 -16.75 10.41
C LEU A 21 20.61 -16.31 10.27
N GLY A 22 19.74 -17.28 9.95
CA GLY A 22 18.31 -17.11 9.90
C GLY A 22 17.82 -17.07 11.33
N ILE A 23 17.65 -15.86 11.89
CA ILE A 23 16.97 -15.68 13.16
C ILE A 23 15.58 -16.32 13.01
N PRO A 24 15.26 -17.39 13.77
CA PRO A 24 13.98 -18.07 13.59
C PRO A 24 12.86 -17.10 13.97
N VAL A 25 12.06 -16.72 12.96
CA VAL A 25 10.91 -15.85 13.16
C VAL A 25 9.87 -16.64 13.95
N LYS A 26 9.67 -16.29 15.22
CA LYS A 26 8.61 -16.89 16.04
C LYS A 26 7.26 -16.55 15.42
N ARG A 27 6.52 -17.57 14.94
CA ARG A 27 5.14 -17.40 14.47
C ARG A 27 4.25 -17.01 15.66
N ARG A 28 3.96 -15.71 15.77
CA ARG A 28 3.14 -15.13 16.85
C ARG A 28 1.77 -14.62 16.37
N LEU A 29 1.48 -14.69 15.07
CA LEU A 29 0.20 -14.28 14.51
C LEU A 29 -0.71 -15.49 14.31
N GLY A 30 -1.92 -15.44 14.86
CA GLY A 30 -3.01 -16.36 14.50
C GLY A 30 -3.72 -15.94 13.22
N PHE A 31 -4.60 -16.80 12.70
CA PHE A 31 -5.35 -16.57 11.46
C PHE A 31 -6.15 -15.25 11.49
N LEU A 32 -6.96 -15.05 12.53
CA LEU A 32 -7.78 -13.84 12.67
C LEU A 32 -6.93 -12.56 12.80
N SER A 33 -5.78 -12.65 13.48
CA SER A 33 -4.84 -11.52 13.57
C SER A 33 -4.17 -11.22 12.22
N GLY A 34 -3.90 -12.24 11.41
CA GLY A 34 -3.39 -12.06 10.05
C GLY A 34 -4.41 -11.36 9.14
N VAL A 35 -5.65 -11.85 9.12
CA VAL A 35 -6.73 -11.26 8.32
C VAL A 35 -6.97 -9.80 8.72
N SER A 36 -7.04 -9.49 10.02
CA SER A 36 -7.26 -8.11 10.48
C SER A 36 -6.12 -7.16 10.11
N ILE A 37 -4.88 -7.65 10.10
CA ILE A 37 -3.72 -6.88 9.65
C ILE A 37 -3.81 -6.58 8.15
N ILE A 38 -4.08 -7.58 7.31
CA ILE A 38 -4.19 -7.39 5.86
C ILE A 38 -5.34 -6.44 5.52
N VAL A 39 -6.52 -6.63 6.11
CA VAL A 39 -7.66 -5.71 5.94
C VAL A 39 -7.30 -4.29 6.40
N GLY A 40 -6.57 -4.17 7.50
CA GLY A 40 -6.10 -2.87 8.02
C GLY A 40 -5.07 -2.17 7.14
N ILE A 41 -4.27 -2.93 6.37
CA ILE A 41 -3.28 -2.41 5.41
C ILE A 41 -3.98 -1.96 4.12
N ILE A 42 -4.81 -2.82 3.53
CA ILE A 42 -5.50 -2.55 2.25
C ILE A 42 -6.51 -1.41 2.39
N ILE A 43 -7.31 -1.38 3.47
CA ILE A 43 -8.26 -0.27 3.70
C ILE A 43 -7.45 0.96 4.14
N GLY A 44 -7.00 1.74 3.18
CA GLY A 44 -6.18 2.94 3.38
C GLY A 44 -6.96 4.26 3.27
N SER A 45 -6.21 5.34 3.10
CA SER A 45 -6.77 6.67 2.78
C SER A 45 -7.33 6.76 1.36
N GLY A 46 -6.97 5.81 0.48
CA GLY A 46 -7.36 5.82 -0.93
C GLY A 46 -8.88 5.83 -1.12
N ILE A 47 -9.64 5.13 -0.27
CA ILE A 47 -11.11 5.09 -0.37
C ILE A 47 -11.78 6.46 -0.22
N PHE A 48 -11.13 7.44 0.42
CA PHE A 48 -11.70 8.78 0.59
C PHE A 48 -11.41 9.73 -0.58
N VAL A 49 -10.43 9.39 -1.42
CA VAL A 49 -9.93 10.25 -2.51
C VAL A 49 -10.22 9.64 -3.87
N SER A 50 -9.95 8.34 -4.04
CA SER A 50 -10.10 7.61 -5.30
C SER A 50 -11.51 7.67 -5.90
N PRO A 51 -12.63 7.61 -5.14
CA PRO A 51 -13.96 7.66 -5.75
C PRO A 51 -14.18 8.90 -6.61
N LYS A 52 -13.65 10.06 -6.19
CA LYS A 52 -13.71 11.29 -6.99
C LYS A 52 -12.90 11.15 -8.29
N GLY A 53 -11.68 10.61 -8.20
CA GLY A 53 -10.82 10.42 -9.37
C GLY A 53 -11.37 9.41 -10.37
N VAL A 54 -11.95 8.29 -9.88
CA VAL A 54 -12.59 7.30 -10.75
C VAL A 54 -13.82 7.92 -11.42
N LEU A 55 -14.71 8.56 -10.66
CA LEU A 55 -15.95 9.14 -11.20
C LEU A 55 -15.68 10.26 -12.22
N GLN A 56 -14.70 11.13 -11.96
CA GLN A 56 -14.34 12.20 -12.91
C GLN A 56 -13.79 11.67 -14.23
N ASN A 57 -13.12 10.51 -14.20
CA ASN A 57 -12.54 9.89 -15.39
C ASN A 57 -13.51 8.96 -16.12
N THR A 58 -14.52 8.40 -15.43
CA THR A 58 -15.55 7.54 -16.05
C THR A 58 -16.79 8.30 -16.50
N GLY A 59 -17.12 9.42 -15.86
CA GLY A 59 -18.28 10.27 -16.16
C GLY A 59 -19.64 9.68 -15.74
N SER A 60 -19.80 8.36 -15.80
CA SER A 60 -20.99 7.62 -15.32
C SER A 60 -20.76 6.92 -13.98
N VAL A 61 -21.78 6.91 -13.12
CA VAL A 61 -21.79 6.22 -11.82
C VAL A 61 -21.76 4.69 -12.00
N ALA A 62 -22.52 4.16 -12.96
CA ALA A 62 -22.54 2.72 -13.23
C ALA A 62 -21.18 2.23 -13.72
N PHE A 63 -20.54 2.98 -14.63
CA PHE A 63 -19.22 2.63 -15.13
C PHE A 63 -18.13 2.75 -14.05
N CYS A 64 -18.23 3.74 -13.16
CA CYS A 64 -17.36 3.86 -11.97
C CYS A 64 -17.39 2.58 -11.11
N LEU A 65 -18.58 2.04 -10.82
CA LEU A 65 -18.72 0.81 -10.03
C LEU A 65 -18.10 -0.41 -10.72
N ILE A 66 -18.24 -0.51 -12.05
CA ILE A 66 -17.59 -1.57 -12.85
C ILE A 66 -16.06 -1.49 -12.72
N ILE A 67 -15.49 -0.29 -12.85
CA ILE A 67 -14.04 -0.09 -12.68
C ILE A 67 -13.60 -0.46 -11.25
N TRP A 68 -14.37 -0.11 -10.23
CA TRP A 68 -14.09 -0.52 -8.84
C TRP A 68 -14.06 -2.04 -8.67
N CYS A 69 -15.04 -2.75 -9.23
CA CYS A 69 -15.06 -4.22 -9.23
C CYS A 69 -13.87 -4.82 -10.00
N GLY A 70 -13.53 -4.24 -11.16
CA GLY A 70 -12.38 -4.67 -11.97
C GLY A 70 -11.06 -4.50 -11.23
N CYS A 71 -10.83 -3.34 -10.59
CA CYS A 71 -9.64 -3.10 -9.77
C CYS A 71 -9.55 -4.11 -8.61
N GLY A 72 -10.66 -4.38 -7.92
CA GLY A 72 -10.69 -5.38 -6.85
C GLY A 72 -10.33 -6.80 -7.33
N LEU A 73 -10.80 -7.19 -8.51
CA LEU A 73 -10.47 -8.48 -9.11
C LEU A 73 -8.98 -8.57 -9.49
N ILE A 74 -8.43 -7.52 -10.11
CA ILE A 74 -6.99 -7.44 -10.45
C ILE A 74 -6.14 -7.54 -9.19
N SER A 75 -6.49 -6.80 -8.13
CA SER A 75 -5.79 -6.86 -6.84
C SER A 75 -5.86 -8.24 -6.20
N LEU A 76 -7.02 -8.93 -6.28
CA LEU A 76 -7.15 -10.29 -5.77
C LEU A 76 -6.23 -11.27 -6.52
N MET A 77 -6.19 -11.18 -7.85
CA MET A 77 -5.31 -12.03 -8.66
C MET A 77 -3.84 -11.77 -8.33
N GLY A 78 -3.45 -10.50 -8.17
CA GLY A 78 -2.10 -10.12 -7.73
C GLY A 78 -1.75 -10.70 -6.36
N ALA A 79 -2.66 -10.57 -5.38
CA ALA A 79 -2.46 -11.08 -4.02
C ALA A 79 -2.24 -12.60 -4.00
N LEU A 80 -2.96 -13.35 -4.86
CA LEU A 80 -2.79 -14.80 -4.98
C LEU A 80 -1.41 -15.17 -5.54
N VAL A 81 -0.93 -14.45 -6.56
CA VAL A 81 0.43 -14.66 -7.10
C VAL A 81 1.49 -14.41 -6.02
N TYR A 82 1.34 -13.34 -5.24
CA TYR A 82 2.25 -13.05 -4.13
C TYR A 82 2.14 -14.08 -2.99
N ALA A 83 0.95 -14.60 -2.73
CA ALA A 83 0.76 -15.68 -1.76
C ALA A 83 1.51 -16.95 -2.19
N GLU A 84 1.41 -17.37 -3.46
CA GLU A 84 2.17 -18.51 -3.98
C GLU A 84 3.69 -18.27 -3.90
N LEU A 85 4.14 -17.08 -4.29
CA LEU A 85 5.56 -16.74 -4.28
C LEU A 85 6.14 -16.70 -2.85
N GLY A 86 5.35 -16.21 -1.89
CA GLY A 86 5.70 -16.23 -0.46
C GLY A 86 5.77 -17.63 0.15
N LEU A 87 5.07 -18.62 -0.44
CA LEU A 87 5.18 -20.03 -0.05
C LEU A 87 6.41 -20.70 -0.67
N ILE A 88 6.77 -20.34 -1.91
CA ILE A 88 7.93 -20.91 -2.62
C ILE A 88 9.25 -20.38 -2.05
N ILE A 89 9.32 -19.08 -1.74
CA ILE A 89 10.55 -18.41 -1.28
C ILE A 89 10.31 -17.83 0.12
N PRO A 90 10.41 -18.64 1.19
CA PRO A 90 10.18 -18.20 2.57
C PRO A 90 11.40 -17.47 3.14
N LYS A 91 11.91 -16.46 2.42
CA LYS A 91 13.02 -15.59 2.85
C LYS A 91 12.49 -14.18 3.12
N SER A 92 13.08 -13.52 4.10
CA SER A 92 12.83 -12.10 4.37
C SER A 92 13.29 -11.25 3.17
N GLY A 93 12.45 -10.32 2.70
CA GLY A 93 12.80 -9.41 1.60
C GLY A 93 11.69 -9.14 0.58
N SER A 94 10.57 -9.87 0.63
CA SER A 94 9.43 -9.72 -0.30
C SER A 94 9.92 -9.61 -1.76
N ASP A 95 9.55 -8.54 -2.46
CA ASP A 95 9.86 -8.25 -3.86
C ASP A 95 11.34 -8.38 -4.19
N VAL A 96 12.22 -7.77 -3.39
CA VAL A 96 13.67 -7.81 -3.62
C VAL A 96 14.19 -9.24 -3.46
N GLY A 97 13.65 -9.97 -2.49
CA GLY A 97 13.98 -11.39 -2.27
C GLY A 97 13.54 -12.27 -3.44
N TYR A 98 12.37 -12.01 -4.01
CA TYR A 98 11.84 -12.73 -5.16
C TYR A 98 12.64 -12.45 -6.43
N LEU A 99 12.93 -11.17 -6.71
CA LEU A 99 13.77 -10.80 -7.85
C LEU A 99 15.19 -11.35 -7.74
N LEU A 100 15.77 -11.35 -6.53
CA LEU A 100 17.11 -11.89 -6.31
C LEU A 100 17.15 -13.39 -6.58
N ALA A 101 16.10 -14.13 -6.19
CA ALA A 101 16.00 -15.56 -6.42
C ALA A 101 15.75 -15.93 -7.90
N ALA A 102 14.96 -15.14 -8.62
CA ALA A 102 14.57 -15.44 -10.00
C ALA A 102 15.57 -14.89 -11.05
N PHE A 103 16.08 -13.68 -10.85
CA PHE A 103 16.85 -12.94 -11.86
C PHE A 103 18.26 -12.52 -11.40
N GLY A 104 18.64 -12.84 -10.16
CA GLY A 104 19.95 -12.51 -9.60
C GLY A 104 20.09 -11.05 -9.15
N THR A 105 21.34 -10.66 -8.84
CA THR A 105 21.63 -9.43 -8.10
C THR A 105 21.36 -8.16 -8.89
N PHE A 106 21.66 -8.14 -10.20
CA PHE A 106 21.57 -6.90 -10.99
C PHE A 106 20.12 -6.40 -11.16
N PRO A 107 19.14 -7.23 -11.57
CA PRO A 107 17.74 -6.80 -11.66
C PRO A 107 17.13 -6.46 -10.30
N ALA A 108 17.47 -7.21 -9.25
CA ALA A 108 17.03 -6.90 -7.88
C ALA A 108 17.57 -5.54 -7.39
N PHE A 109 18.82 -5.21 -7.72
CA PHE A 109 19.42 -3.90 -7.42
C PHE A 109 18.72 -2.77 -8.17
N MET A 110 18.47 -2.92 -9.48
CA MET A 110 17.74 -1.93 -10.28
C MET A 110 16.33 -1.68 -9.75
N PHE A 111 15.60 -2.74 -9.39
CA PHE A 111 14.28 -2.62 -8.79
C PHE A 111 14.32 -1.87 -7.45
N THR A 112 15.27 -2.23 -6.57
CA THR A 112 15.44 -1.56 -5.28
C THR A 112 15.75 -0.08 -5.45
N TRP A 113 16.60 0.26 -6.43
CA TRP A 113 16.92 1.65 -6.76
C TRP A 113 15.72 2.43 -7.29
N ALA A 114 14.92 1.82 -8.18
CA ALA A 114 13.69 2.42 -8.68
C ALA A 114 12.69 2.66 -7.54
N GLN A 115 12.49 1.69 -6.65
CA GLN A 115 11.62 1.83 -5.48
C GLN A 115 12.09 2.95 -4.56
N PHE A 116 13.40 3.05 -4.30
CA PHE A 116 13.95 4.14 -3.48
C PHE A 116 13.61 5.54 -4.03
N LEU A 117 13.61 5.71 -5.35
CA LEU A 117 13.27 6.99 -5.99
C LEU A 117 11.76 7.24 -6.04
N VAL A 118 10.94 6.21 -6.26
CA VAL A 118 9.49 6.36 -6.50
C VAL A 118 8.68 6.36 -5.21
N PHE A 119 9.06 5.56 -4.21
CA PHE A 119 8.30 5.37 -2.97
C PHE A 119 8.00 6.67 -2.19
N PRO A 120 8.91 7.66 -2.12
CA PRO A 120 8.61 8.95 -1.48
C PRO A 120 7.42 9.69 -2.11
N GLY A 121 7.18 9.53 -3.41
CA GLY A 121 6.07 10.17 -4.12
C GLY A 121 4.70 9.81 -3.55
N GLY A 122 4.51 8.54 -3.19
CA GLY A 122 3.27 8.07 -2.55
C GLY A 122 3.02 8.71 -1.18
N GLN A 123 4.09 9.00 -0.42
CA GLN A 123 3.98 9.68 0.88
C GLN A 123 3.65 11.16 0.72
N VAL A 124 4.21 11.82 -0.31
CA VAL A 124 3.89 13.21 -0.64
C VAL A 124 2.41 13.36 -1.02
N VAL A 125 1.86 12.46 -1.86
CA VAL A 125 0.45 12.49 -2.24
C VAL A 125 -0.48 12.33 -1.03
N LYS A 126 -0.15 11.44 -0.09
CA LYS A 126 -0.90 11.27 1.16
C LYS A 126 -0.86 12.54 2.02
N SER A 127 0.30 13.19 2.12
CA SER A 127 0.42 14.42 2.89
C SER A 127 -0.34 15.60 2.25
N LEU A 128 -0.27 15.73 0.93
CA LEU A 128 -1.07 16.71 0.18
C LEU A 128 -2.56 16.49 0.35
N THR A 129 -2.99 15.23 0.37
CA THR A 129 -4.39 14.87 0.64
C THR A 129 -4.84 15.37 2.02
N VAL A 130 -4.02 15.16 3.07
CA VAL A 130 -4.33 15.67 4.41
C VAL A 130 -4.40 17.20 4.41
N ALA A 131 -3.47 17.87 3.74
CA ALA A 131 -3.51 19.32 3.60
C ALA A 131 -4.78 19.79 2.90
N GLU A 132 -5.20 19.14 1.81
CA GLU A 132 -6.43 19.44 1.08
C GLU A 132 -7.68 19.33 1.98
N TYR A 133 -7.76 18.28 2.81
CA TYR A 133 -8.87 18.10 3.76
C TYR A 133 -8.85 19.13 4.89
N ILE A 134 -7.68 19.42 5.48
CA ILE A 134 -7.54 20.45 6.52
C ILE A 134 -7.91 21.83 5.95
N SER A 135 -7.43 22.14 4.74
CA SER A 135 -7.71 23.40 4.09
C SER A 135 -9.20 23.62 3.87
N LYS A 136 -9.93 22.59 3.43
CA LYS A 136 -11.40 22.67 3.27
C LYS A 136 -12.16 22.79 4.60
N ALA A 137 -11.59 22.31 5.69
CA ALA A 137 -12.22 22.36 7.00
C ALA A 137 -12.00 23.71 7.72
N VAL A 138 -10.87 24.37 7.45
CA VAL A 138 -10.43 25.58 8.17
C VAL A 138 -10.69 26.86 7.37
N PHE A 139 -10.60 26.81 6.04
CA PHE A 139 -10.77 27.97 5.17
C PHE A 139 -12.07 27.82 4.37
N ASP A 140 -12.89 28.88 4.34
CA ASP A 140 -14.10 28.99 3.51
C ASP A 140 -13.79 28.98 2.00
N GLU A 141 -14.83 29.06 1.16
CA GLU A 141 -14.80 28.91 -0.31
C GLU A 141 -13.71 29.70 -1.07
N CYS A 142 -13.14 30.76 -0.48
CA CYS A 142 -12.02 31.50 -1.06
C CYS A 142 -10.69 30.71 -1.09
N GLY A 143 -10.55 29.66 -0.28
CA GLY A 143 -9.44 28.69 -0.29
C GLY A 143 -8.05 29.26 0.06
N PRO A 144 -7.17 28.50 0.74
CA PRO A 144 -5.79 28.91 0.91
C PRO A 144 -5.01 28.73 -0.39
N ASN A 145 -4.04 29.61 -0.65
CA ASN A 145 -3.15 29.53 -1.81
C ASN A 145 -2.47 28.15 -1.91
N GLU A 146 -2.12 27.74 -3.13
CA GLU A 146 -1.45 26.46 -3.38
C GLU A 146 -0.17 26.30 -2.54
N GLU A 147 0.54 27.41 -2.32
CA GLU A 147 1.74 27.46 -1.46
C GLU A 147 1.43 27.08 0.00
N THR A 148 0.32 27.57 0.55
CA THR A 148 -0.10 27.25 1.92
C THR A 148 -0.43 25.78 2.08
N LYS A 149 -1.09 25.16 1.08
CA LYS A 149 -1.35 23.71 1.08
C LYS A 149 -0.05 22.91 1.09
N LYS A 150 0.94 23.32 0.29
CA LYS A 150 2.28 22.69 0.25
C LYS A 150 3.01 22.81 1.59
N ILE A 151 2.91 23.95 2.28
CA ILE A 151 3.51 24.16 3.61
C ILE A 151 2.86 23.23 4.65
N ILE A 152 1.52 23.13 4.65
CA ILE A 152 0.80 22.22 5.56
C ILE A 152 1.21 20.77 5.29
N ALA A 153 1.26 20.37 4.02
CA ALA A 153 1.70 19.03 3.63
C ALA A 153 3.17 18.74 4.04
N ALA A 154 4.07 19.72 3.89
CA ALA A 154 5.45 19.57 4.35
C ALA A 154 5.52 19.38 5.87
N PHE A 155 4.75 20.15 6.64
CA PHE A 155 4.69 20.03 8.09
C PHE A 155 4.15 18.66 8.56
N VAL A 156 3.07 18.18 7.93
CA VAL A 156 2.50 16.85 8.22
C VAL A 156 3.53 15.75 7.92
N LEU A 157 4.23 15.84 6.79
CA LEU A 157 5.24 14.85 6.40
C LEU A 157 6.44 14.86 7.35
N LEU A 158 6.95 16.04 7.71
CA LEU A 158 8.08 16.18 8.65
C LEU A 158 7.72 15.70 10.05
N SER A 159 6.54 16.05 10.56
CA SER A 159 6.09 15.59 11.88
C SER A 159 5.90 14.07 11.93
N ALA A 160 5.38 13.46 10.86
CA ALA A 160 5.30 12.00 10.73
C ALA A 160 6.69 11.35 10.71
N GLY A 161 7.64 11.93 9.95
CA GLY A 161 9.04 11.47 9.91
C GLY A 161 9.73 11.55 11.27
N ILE A 162 9.62 12.68 11.96
CA ILE A 162 10.18 12.88 13.31
C ILE A 162 9.58 11.88 14.30
N THR A 163 8.26 11.67 14.25
CA THR A 163 7.59 10.69 15.12
C THR A 163 8.13 9.28 14.88
N ASN A 164 8.41 8.93 13.62
CA ASN A 164 9.00 7.66 13.24
C ASN A 164 10.42 7.48 13.80
N CYS A 165 11.23 8.54 13.80
CA CYS A 165 12.59 8.54 14.35
C CYS A 165 12.63 8.47 15.88
N ILE A 166 11.65 9.06 16.58
CA ILE A 166 11.66 9.14 18.06
C ILE A 166 11.21 7.82 18.70
N SER A 167 10.08 7.25 18.26
CA SER A 167 9.52 6.08 18.94
C SER A 167 8.57 5.28 18.06
N VAL A 168 8.99 4.04 17.76
CA VAL A 168 8.15 3.05 17.08
C VAL A 168 6.88 2.74 17.87
N ARG A 169 6.90 2.85 19.20
CA ARG A 169 5.71 2.63 20.04
C ARG A 169 4.68 3.75 19.87
N LEU A 170 5.12 4.98 19.67
CA LEU A 170 4.23 6.11 19.41
C LEU A 170 3.58 5.97 18.03
N VAL A 171 4.37 5.59 17.01
CA VAL A 171 3.87 5.26 15.66
C VAL A 171 2.81 4.16 15.70
N ALA A 172 3.08 3.07 16.42
CA ALA A 172 2.13 1.96 16.51
C ALA A 172 0.79 2.42 17.14
N ARG A 173 0.84 3.26 18.19
CA ARG A 173 -0.37 3.80 18.83
C ARG A 173 -1.13 4.76 17.92
N THR A 174 -0.45 5.67 17.23
CA THR A 174 -1.11 6.61 16.30
C THR A 174 -1.70 5.87 15.11
N GLN A 175 -1.01 4.85 14.58
CA GLN A 175 -1.51 4.01 13.51
C GLN A 175 -2.78 3.24 13.91
N ILE A 176 -2.83 2.67 15.12
CA ILE A 176 -4.04 2.01 15.63
C ILE A 176 -5.19 3.02 15.73
N LEU A 177 -4.94 4.21 16.28
CA LEU A 177 -5.96 5.26 16.39
C LEU A 177 -6.52 5.66 15.02
N PHE A 178 -5.66 5.97 14.04
CA PHE A 178 -6.09 6.31 12.69
C PHE A 178 -6.80 5.16 11.99
N THR A 179 -6.39 3.91 12.26
CA THR A 179 -7.04 2.71 11.72
C THR A 179 -8.44 2.54 12.30
N THR A 180 -8.64 2.80 13.58
CA THR A 180 -9.97 2.77 14.19
C THR A 180 -10.85 3.90 13.66
N LEU A 181 -10.32 5.12 13.55
CA LEU A 181 -11.06 6.28 13.03
C LEU A 181 -11.49 6.09 11.58
N LYS A 182 -10.62 5.59 10.70
CA LYS A 182 -10.97 5.36 9.29
C LYS A 182 -12.07 4.30 9.15
N LEU A 183 -12.01 3.23 9.93
CA LEU A 183 -13.04 2.17 9.92
C LEU A 183 -14.37 2.70 10.47
N ALA A 184 -14.35 3.49 11.54
CA ALA A 184 -15.55 4.13 12.07
C ALA A 184 -16.19 5.08 11.03
N GLY A 185 -15.39 5.89 10.34
CA GLY A 185 -15.87 6.76 9.26
C GLY A 185 -16.52 5.99 8.11
N LEU A 186 -15.93 4.87 7.71
CA LEU A 186 -16.49 4.00 6.67
C LEU A 186 -17.84 3.39 7.09
N ILE A 187 -17.95 2.93 8.34
CA ILE A 187 -19.22 2.42 8.89
C ILE A 187 -20.31 3.51 8.86
N ILE A 188 -19.98 4.74 9.25
CA ILE A 188 -20.91 5.88 9.22
C ILE A 188 -21.41 6.13 7.78
N ILE A 189 -20.51 6.13 6.79
CA ILE A 189 -20.86 6.34 5.38
C ILE A 189 -21.79 5.23 4.89
N ILE A 190 -21.48 3.95 5.21
CA ILE A 190 -22.30 2.80 4.80
C ILE A 190 -23.71 2.89 5.40
N ILE A 191 -23.81 3.11 6.72
CA ILE A 191 -25.10 3.21 7.41
C ILE A 191 -25.90 4.41 6.89
N GLY A 192 -25.25 5.56 6.70
CA GLY A 192 -25.87 6.76 6.13
C GLY A 192 -26.41 6.53 4.72
N GLY A 193 -25.66 5.80 3.88
CA GLY A 193 -26.09 5.35 2.55
C GLY A 193 -27.33 4.47 2.61
N ILE A 194 -27.33 3.44 3.45
CA ILE A 194 -28.48 2.52 3.63
C ILE A 194 -29.73 3.28 4.09
N ILE A 195 -29.60 4.18 5.07
CA ILE A 195 -30.72 5.01 5.55
C ILE A 195 -31.23 5.92 4.43
N SER A 196 -30.34 6.51 3.63
CA SER A 196 -30.73 7.36 2.50
C SER A 196 -31.53 6.59 1.44
N LEU A 197 -31.13 5.35 1.13
CA LEU A 197 -31.86 4.46 0.24
C LEU A 197 -33.23 4.07 0.81
N ALA A 198 -33.28 3.75 2.11
CA ALA A 198 -34.53 3.41 2.80
C ALA A 198 -35.52 4.59 2.84
N LYS A 199 -35.03 5.83 2.81
CA LYS A 199 -35.84 7.07 2.72
C LYS A 199 -36.34 7.38 1.30
N GLY A 200 -36.08 6.51 0.33
CA GLY A 200 -36.59 6.66 -1.05
C GLY A 200 -35.76 7.59 -1.93
N LYS A 201 -34.54 7.97 -1.54
CA LYS A 201 -33.59 8.55 -2.50
C LYS A 201 -33.11 7.43 -3.42
N ASN A 202 -33.51 7.50 -4.68
CA ASN A 202 -33.03 6.57 -5.71
C ASN A 202 -31.53 6.73 -5.90
N LEU A 203 -30.83 5.61 -6.14
CA LEU A 203 -29.48 5.67 -6.70
C LEU A 203 -29.61 6.28 -8.09
N VAL A 204 -28.88 7.36 -8.32
CA VAL A 204 -28.66 7.89 -9.68
C VAL A 204 -27.65 6.94 -10.34
N LEU A 205 -28.13 5.79 -10.78
CA LEU A 205 -27.40 4.91 -11.68
C LEU A 205 -27.78 5.38 -13.09
N ASP A 206 -27.03 6.35 -13.59
CA ASP A 206 -27.09 6.67 -15.01
C ASP A 206 -26.78 5.40 -15.80
N SER A 207 -27.35 5.26 -17.01
CA SER A 207 -26.95 4.17 -17.88
C SER A 207 -25.43 4.20 -18.06
N TRP A 208 -24.79 3.04 -18.23
CA TRP A 208 -23.33 2.97 -18.32
C TRP A 208 -22.78 3.74 -19.53
N GLU A 209 -23.64 4.05 -20.52
CA GLU A 209 -23.37 4.85 -21.72
C GLU A 209 -23.70 6.35 -21.52
N GLU A 210 -24.62 6.71 -20.62
CA GLU A 210 -24.90 8.12 -20.33
C GLU A 210 -23.71 8.76 -19.63
N ASN A 211 -23.08 9.72 -20.32
CA ASN A 211 -21.91 10.45 -19.86
C ASN A 211 -20.62 9.61 -19.75
N SER A 212 -20.55 8.42 -20.37
CA SER A 212 -19.30 7.65 -20.40
C SER A 212 -18.22 8.37 -21.19
N VAL A 213 -17.00 8.40 -20.64
CA VAL A 213 -15.83 8.91 -21.35
C VAL A 213 -15.17 7.74 -22.07
N ASP A 214 -15.31 7.70 -23.39
CA ASP A 214 -14.83 6.57 -24.22
C ASP A 214 -13.33 6.67 -24.57
N ASN A 215 -12.60 7.64 -24.01
CA ASN A 215 -11.19 7.81 -24.29
C ASN A 215 -10.36 6.76 -23.52
N PRO A 216 -9.56 5.92 -24.21
CA PRO A 216 -8.75 4.89 -23.54
C PRO A 216 -7.83 5.46 -22.45
N THR A 217 -7.32 6.68 -22.63
CA THR A 217 -6.39 7.32 -21.69
C THR A 217 -7.06 7.70 -20.35
N THR A 218 -8.32 8.15 -20.39
CA THR A 218 -9.09 8.49 -19.18
C THR A 218 -9.52 7.23 -18.46
N ILE A 219 -9.88 6.17 -19.19
CA ILE A 219 -10.18 4.86 -18.61
C ILE A 219 -8.96 4.30 -17.85
N VAL A 220 -7.77 4.37 -18.44
CA VAL A 220 -6.53 3.95 -17.75
C VAL A 220 -6.28 4.78 -16.48
N SER A 221 -6.55 6.09 -16.53
CA SER A 221 -6.44 6.97 -15.35
C SER A 221 -7.46 6.66 -14.26
N ALA A 222 -8.67 6.23 -14.65
CA ALA A 222 -9.68 5.72 -13.72
C ALA A 222 -9.22 4.44 -13.04
N VAL A 223 -8.67 3.48 -13.81
CA VAL A 223 -8.10 2.23 -13.27
C VAL A 223 -6.93 2.52 -12.34
N TYR A 224 -6.02 3.43 -12.70
CA TYR A 224 -4.89 3.82 -11.83
C TYR A 224 -5.38 4.41 -10.50
N SER A 225 -6.39 5.29 -10.56
CA SER A 225 -7.01 5.87 -9.36
C SER A 225 -7.70 4.82 -8.48
N GLY A 226 -8.35 3.83 -9.10
CA GLY A 226 -9.00 2.71 -8.41
C GLY A 226 -7.99 1.75 -7.78
N LEU A 227 -6.94 1.36 -8.51
CA LEU A 227 -5.88 0.48 -8.00
C LEU A 227 -5.15 1.09 -6.80
N TRP A 228 -4.97 2.42 -6.78
CA TRP A 228 -4.38 3.10 -5.62
C TRP A 228 -5.22 2.93 -4.33
N ALA A 229 -6.54 2.72 -4.43
CA ALA A 229 -7.37 2.45 -3.27
C ALA A 229 -7.27 1.01 -2.74
N PHE A 230 -6.85 0.07 -3.59
CA PHE A 230 -6.66 -1.33 -3.23
C PHE A 230 -5.20 -1.68 -2.93
N ASP A 231 -4.27 -0.73 -3.03
CA ASP A 231 -2.84 -0.95 -2.76
C ASP A 231 -2.59 -1.52 -1.35
N GLY A 232 -1.60 -2.40 -1.23
CA GLY A 232 -1.21 -3.05 0.03
C GLY A 232 -1.61 -4.52 0.19
N TRP A 233 -1.88 -5.21 -0.92
CA TRP A 233 -2.02 -6.67 -0.97
C TRP A 233 -0.68 -7.40 -1.15
#